data_AF-A0A3B0XTZ5-F1
#
_entry.id   AF-A0A3B0XTZ5-F1
#
_cell.length_a   1.000
_cell.length_b   1.000
_cell.length_c   1.000
_cell.angle_alpha   90.00
_cell.angle_beta   90.00
_cell.angle_gamma   90.00
#
_symmetry.space_group_name_H-M   'P 1'
#
loop_
_entity.id
_entity.type
_entity.pdbx_description
1 polymer ?
#
loop_
_entity_poly.entity_id
_entity_poly.type
_entity_poly.pdbx_seq_one_letter_code
_entity_poly.pdbx_strand_id
1 'polypeptide(L)'
;MARTTDRHPVDDDIHIFKSDNSSRWFARFKVDTAWKTKFTKKRDQQQAIIKAIQLQAEYKTKAENNLSIFTRRNFAANTFMTIANHAIKRMEQETVNYRFLSMKPTCLRLGEAFVGKGIRCLGLLSA
;
A
#
# COMPACT_ATOMS: atom_id res chain seq x y z
N MET A 1 -15.30 2.16 -20.87
CA MET A 1 -15.50 2.57 -19.47
C MET A 1 -16.99 2.64 -19.20
N ALA A 2 -17.41 2.22 -18.00
CA ALA A 2 -18.80 2.29 -17.56
C ALA A 2 -19.19 3.75 -17.33
N ARG A 3 -20.28 4.22 -17.95
CA ARG A 3 -20.77 5.60 -17.81
C ARG A 3 -21.73 5.71 -16.63
N THR A 4 -21.71 6.85 -15.95
CA THR A 4 -22.72 7.18 -14.94
C THR A 4 -24.03 7.53 -15.65
N THR A 5 -25.09 6.81 -15.32
CA THR A 5 -26.44 7.04 -15.88
C THR A 5 -27.17 8.08 -15.06
N ASP A 6 -27.20 7.89 -13.73
CA ASP A 6 -27.91 8.76 -12.80
C ASP A 6 -27.01 9.15 -11.64
N ARG A 7 -27.16 10.39 -11.17
CA ARG A 7 -26.48 10.89 -9.97
C ARG A 7 -27.50 11.63 -9.11
N HIS A 8 -27.52 11.31 -7.83
CA HIS A 8 -28.37 11.95 -6.86
C HIS A 8 -27.52 12.45 -5.67
N PRO A 9 -27.34 13.78 -5.55
CA PRO A 9 -26.71 14.37 -4.37
C PRO A 9 -27.65 14.22 -3.18
N VAL A 10 -27.12 13.78 -2.04
CA VAL A 10 -27.86 13.73 -0.77
C VAL A 10 -27.41 14.88 0.11
N ASP A 11 -26.09 15.09 0.16
CA ASP A 11 -25.40 16.12 0.93
C ASP A 11 -24.08 16.46 0.21
N ASP A 12 -23.35 17.47 0.68
CA ASP A 12 -22.08 17.88 0.06
C ASP A 12 -21.02 16.76 0.13
N ASP A 13 -21.03 15.99 1.22
CA ASP A 13 -20.09 14.91 1.47
C ASP A 13 -20.56 13.53 0.98
N ILE A 14 -21.81 13.41 0.51
CA ILE A 14 -22.41 12.13 0.11
C ILE A 14 -23.29 12.27 -1.13
N HIS A 15 -23.02 11.44 -2.13
CA HIS A 15 -23.94 11.24 -3.23
C HIS A 15 -24.04 9.77 -3.60
N ILE A 16 -25.18 9.42 -4.17
CA ILE A 16 -25.38 8.11 -4.78
C ILE A 16 -25.37 8.26 -6.30
N PHE A 17 -24.90 7.24 -6.99
CA PHE A 17 -24.90 7.21 -8.44
C PHE A 17 -25.16 5.80 -8.96
N LYS A 18 -25.65 5.72 -10.20
CA LYS A 18 -25.90 4.48 -10.92
C LYS A 18 -24.99 4.42 -12.14
N SER A 19 -24.39 3.26 -12.36
CA SER A 19 -23.58 3.01 -13.56
C SER A 19 -24.41 2.24 -14.57
N ASP A 20 -24.15 2.46 -15.86
CA ASP A 20 -24.74 1.70 -16.97
C ASP A 20 -24.65 0.17 -16.82
N ASN A 21 -23.55 -0.33 -16.29
CA ASN A 21 -23.29 -1.75 -16.11
C ASN A 21 -23.97 -2.37 -14.88
N SER A 22 -24.68 -1.58 -14.06
CA SER A 22 -25.28 -2.06 -12.83
C SER A 22 -26.66 -1.49 -12.58
N SER A 23 -27.62 -2.38 -12.28
CA SER A 23 -28.95 -1.98 -11.84
C SER A 23 -29.00 -1.45 -10.40
N ARG A 24 -27.88 -1.46 -9.67
CA ARG A 24 -27.80 -1.11 -8.25
C ARG A 24 -27.09 0.21 -8.03
N TRP A 25 -27.45 0.89 -6.96
CA TRP A 25 -26.86 2.17 -6.58
C TRP A 25 -25.50 1.99 -5.90
N PHE A 26 -24.57 2.86 -6.25
CA PHE A 26 -23.30 3.04 -5.59
C PHE A 26 -23.38 4.26 -4.68
N ALA A 27 -22.78 4.18 -3.50
CA ALA A 27 -22.59 5.30 -2.60
C ALA A 27 -21.16 5.81 -2.74
N ARG A 28 -21.01 7.12 -2.91
CA ARG A 28 -19.73 7.80 -2.87
C ARG A 28 -19.79 8.85 -1.77
N PHE A 29 -18.91 8.70 -0.80
CA PHE A 29 -18.88 9.57 0.37
C PHE A 29 -17.45 9.95 0.73
N LYS A 30 -17.32 11.08 1.42
CA LYS A 30 -16.07 11.56 1.97
C LYS A 30 -15.83 10.96 3.35
N VAL A 31 -14.61 10.47 3.57
CA VAL A 31 -14.08 10.04 4.88
C VAL A 31 -12.77 10.79 5.06
N ASP A 32 -12.70 11.61 6.10
CA ASP A 32 -11.60 12.56 6.33
C ASP A 32 -11.37 13.45 5.09
N THR A 33 -10.28 13.22 4.36
CA THR A 33 -9.91 13.93 3.14
C THR A 33 -10.11 13.11 1.86
N ALA A 34 -10.44 11.82 1.98
CA ALA A 34 -10.48 10.88 0.87
C ALA A 34 -11.91 10.47 0.49
N TRP A 35 -12.20 10.50 -0.81
CA TRP A 35 -13.43 9.95 -1.35
C TRP A 35 -13.36 8.42 -1.41
N LYS A 36 -14.40 7.75 -0.91
CA LYS A 36 -14.56 6.29 -0.99
C LYS A 36 -15.86 5.96 -1.73
N THR A 37 -15.76 4.97 -2.61
CA THR A 37 -16.92 4.43 -3.34
C THR A 37 -17.23 3.03 -2.80
N LYS A 38 -18.49 2.79 -2.44
CA LYS A 38 -18.98 1.50 -1.95
C LYS A 38 -20.31 1.14 -2.58
N PHE A 39 -20.55 -0.16 -2.63
CA PHE A 39 -21.76 -0.71 -3.22
C PHE A 39 -22.87 -0.75 -2.17
N THR A 40 -24.03 -0.13 -2.43
CA THR A 40 -25.15 -0.14 -1.46
C THR A 40 -25.90 -1.47 -1.48
N LYS A 41 -25.78 -2.24 -2.56
CA LYS A 41 -26.56 -3.46 -2.87
C LYS A 41 -28.07 -3.24 -3.04
N LYS A 42 -28.54 -1.99 -3.03
CA LYS A 42 -29.97 -1.63 -3.17
C LYS A 42 -30.31 -1.18 -4.59
N ARG A 43 -31.52 -1.48 -5.04
CA ARG A 43 -32.09 -1.03 -6.33
C ARG A 43 -32.92 0.23 -6.16
N ASP A 44 -33.64 0.33 -5.05
CA ASP A 44 -34.48 1.49 -4.73
C ASP A 44 -33.61 2.66 -4.25
N GLN A 45 -33.91 3.86 -4.76
CA GLN A 45 -33.15 5.07 -4.47
C GLN A 45 -33.20 5.44 -2.99
N GLN A 46 -34.39 5.47 -2.38
CA GLN A 46 -34.56 5.84 -0.97
C GLN A 46 -33.83 4.87 -0.03
N GLN A 47 -33.92 3.56 -0.29
CA GLN A 47 -33.18 2.56 0.47
C GLN A 47 -31.66 2.70 0.28
N ALA A 48 -31.22 3.11 -0.92
CA ALA A 48 -29.81 3.37 -1.20
C ALA A 48 -29.27 4.59 -0.45
N ILE A 49 -30.07 5.65 -0.30
CA ILE A 49 -29.71 6.84 0.50
C ILE A 49 -29.49 6.44 1.96
N ILE A 50 -30.44 5.73 2.56
CA ILE A 50 -30.34 5.25 3.95
C ILE A 50 -29.07 4.39 4.12
N LYS A 51 -28.82 3.47 3.18
CA LYS A 51 -27.60 2.64 3.22
C LYS A 51 -26.31 3.44 3.01
N ALA A 52 -26.32 4.49 2.19
CA ALA A 52 -25.17 5.36 1.99
C ALA A 52 -24.79 6.09 3.28
N ILE A 53 -25.78 6.61 4.01
CA ILE A 53 -25.60 7.26 5.31
C ILE A 53 -25.01 6.26 6.33
N GLN A 54 -25.57 5.05 6.41
CA GLN A 54 -25.05 3.99 7.29
C GLN A 54 -23.59 3.64 6.97
N LEU A 55 -23.25 3.48 5.69
CA LEU A 55 -21.88 3.18 5.26
C LEU A 55 -20.93 4.33 5.59
N GLN A 56 -21.35 5.58 5.46
CA GLN A 56 -20.51 6.71 5.84
C GLN A 56 -20.22 6.69 7.34
N ALA A 57 -21.24 6.49 8.19
CA ALA A 57 -21.07 6.41 9.64
C ALA A 57 -20.11 5.27 10.04
N GLU A 58 -20.29 4.06 9.49
CA GLU A 58 -19.39 2.93 9.74
C GLU A 58 -17.93 3.24 9.39
N TYR A 59 -17.70 4.00 8.31
CA TYR A 59 -16.35 4.33 7.87
C TYR A 59 -15.74 5.47 8.68
N LYS A 60 -16.53 6.45 9.10
CA LYS A 60 -16.11 7.51 10.03
C LYS A 60 -15.69 6.90 11.37
N THR A 61 -16.51 6.03 11.96
CA THR A 61 -16.16 5.33 13.21
C THR A 61 -14.90 4.49 13.07
N LYS A 62 -14.66 3.86 11.92
CA LYS A 62 -13.40 3.13 11.67
C LYS A 62 -12.19 4.05 11.60
N ALA A 63 -12.33 5.19 10.92
CA ALA A 63 -11.27 6.19 10.84
C ALA A 63 -10.93 6.77 12.21
N GLU A 64 -11.94 7.13 13.00
CA GLU A 64 -11.78 7.63 14.38
C GLU A 64 -11.02 6.65 15.29
N ASN A 65 -11.33 5.36 15.17
CA ASN A 65 -10.66 4.30 15.94
C ASN A 65 -9.30 3.87 15.36
N ASN A 66 -8.75 4.60 14.38
CA ASN A 66 -7.53 4.26 13.65
C ASN A 66 -7.55 2.83 13.05
N LEU A 67 -8.75 2.29 12.78
CA LEU A 67 -8.90 0.99 12.17
C LEU A 67 -8.66 1.12 10.67
N SER A 68 -7.66 0.39 10.18
CA SER A 68 -7.39 0.30 8.75
C SER A 68 -8.65 -0.14 8.01
N ILE A 69 -9.11 0.69 7.08
CA ILE A 69 -10.21 0.37 6.17
C ILE A 69 -9.64 -0.60 5.13
N PHE A 70 -9.56 -1.88 5.51
CA PHE A 70 -8.99 -2.91 4.65
C PHE A 70 -9.83 -3.07 3.38
N THR A 71 -9.23 -2.80 2.25
CA THR A 71 -9.68 -3.34 0.95
C THR A 71 -8.98 -4.67 0.72
N ARG A 72 -9.52 -5.58 -0.11
CA ARG A 72 -8.82 -6.84 -0.45
C ARG A 72 -7.36 -6.61 -0.88
N ARG A 73 -7.11 -5.51 -1.60
CA ARG A 73 -5.76 -5.09 -2.02
C ARG A 73 -4.85 -4.75 -0.83
N ASN A 74 -5.36 -4.02 0.15
CA ASN A 74 -4.58 -3.62 1.32
C ASN A 74 -4.50 -4.73 2.38
N PHE A 75 -5.41 -5.70 2.35
CA PHE A 75 -5.41 -6.82 3.28
C PHE A 75 -4.17 -7.69 3.09
N ALA A 76 -3.84 -8.09 1.86
CA ALA A 76 -2.66 -8.91 1.58
C ALA A 76 -1.35 -8.24 2.03
N ALA A 77 -1.20 -6.93 1.77
CA ALA A 77 -0.03 -6.15 2.18
C ALA A 77 0.07 -5.92 3.69
N ASN A 78 -1.07 -5.87 4.39
CA ASN A 78 -1.13 -5.54 5.82
C ASN A 78 -1.49 -6.76 6.69
N THR A 79 -1.39 -7.97 6.15
CA THR A 79 -1.50 -9.20 6.94
C THR A 79 -0.40 -9.21 7.98
N PHE A 80 -0.68 -9.74 9.18
CA PHE A 80 0.33 -9.93 10.23
C PHE A 80 1.60 -10.60 9.68
N MET A 81 1.44 -11.64 8.86
CA MET A 81 2.56 -12.33 8.20
C MET A 81 3.39 -11.41 7.31
N THR A 82 2.75 -10.52 6.55
CA THR A 82 3.46 -9.58 5.66
C THR A 82 4.27 -8.58 6.46
N ILE A 83 3.71 -8.06 7.56
CA ILE A 83 4.40 -7.14 8.48
C ILE A 83 5.58 -7.85 9.15
N ALA A 84 5.37 -9.07 9.66
CA ALA A 84 6.41 -9.88 10.28
C ALA A 84 7.57 -10.16 9.30
N ASN A 85 7.25 -10.56 8.07
CA ASN A 85 8.24 -10.80 7.03
C ASN A 85 9.03 -9.54 6.66
N HIS A 86 8.38 -8.38 6.62
CA HIS A 86 9.08 -7.11 6.41
C HIS A 86 10.00 -6.74 7.58
N ALA A 87 9.59 -7.00 8.82
CA ALA A 87 10.43 -6.78 9.99
C ALA A 87 11.67 -7.68 9.98
N ILE A 88 11.50 -8.98 9.68
CA ILE A 88 12.60 -9.94 9.54
C ILE A 88 13.58 -9.48 8.47
N LYS A 89 13.10 -9.11 7.28
CA LYS A 89 13.95 -8.60 6.19
C LYS A 89 14.74 -7.35 6.57
N ARG A 90 14.16 -6.44 7.35
CA ARG A 90 14.88 -5.23 7.83
C ARG A 90 16.01 -5.62 8.78
N MET A 91 15.75 -6.52 9.72
CA MET A 91 16.78 -7.03 10.64
C MET A 91 17.90 -7.75 9.87
N GLU A 92 17.57 -8.57 8.86
CA GLU A 92 18.56 -9.23 7.99
C GLU A 92 19.40 -8.25 7.15
N GLN A 93 18.81 -7.16 6.68
CA GLN A 93 19.55 -6.12 5.96
C GLN A 93 20.53 -5.38 6.85
N GLU A 94 20.09 -5.01 8.05
CA GLU A 94 20.96 -4.44 9.07
C GLU A 94 22.10 -5.41 9.42
N THR A 95 21.82 -6.72 9.40
CA THR A 95 22.84 -7.72 9.72
C THR A 95 23.94 -7.88 8.69
N VAL A 96 23.56 -7.90 7.41
CA VAL A 96 24.51 -7.91 6.30
C VAL A 96 25.33 -6.61 6.29
N ASN A 97 24.71 -5.48 6.63
CA ASN A 97 25.38 -4.19 6.62
C ASN A 97 26.49 -4.09 7.69
N TYR A 98 26.27 -4.59 8.91
CA TYR A 98 27.35 -4.63 9.92
C TYR A 98 28.48 -5.60 9.51
N ARG A 99 28.15 -6.70 8.82
CA ARG A 99 29.14 -7.71 8.41
C ARG A 99 30.04 -7.18 7.29
N PHE A 100 29.51 -6.29 6.45
CA PHE A 100 30.28 -5.57 5.45
C PHE A 100 31.18 -4.49 6.07
N LEU A 101 30.69 -3.78 7.11
CA LEU A 101 31.49 -2.81 7.85
C LEU A 101 32.63 -3.44 8.66
N SER A 102 32.44 -4.66 9.19
CA SER A 102 33.50 -5.42 9.87
C SER A 102 34.50 -6.08 8.90
N MET A 103 34.20 -6.11 7.60
CA MET A 103 35.09 -6.59 6.54
C MET A 103 35.69 -5.45 5.71
N LYS A 104 35.68 -4.20 6.20
CA LYS A 104 36.55 -3.17 5.61
C LYS A 104 37.99 -3.69 5.70
N PRO A 105 38.68 -3.97 4.59
CA PRO A 105 40.11 -4.18 4.67
C PRO A 105 40.69 -2.88 5.21
N THR A 106 41.45 -2.98 6.30
CA THR A 106 42.33 -1.94 6.81
C THR A 106 43.48 -1.74 5.80
N CYS A 107 43.16 -1.41 4.55
CA CYS A 107 44.13 -0.97 3.56
C CYS A 107 44.13 0.55 3.62
N LEU A 108 44.92 1.11 4.53
CA LEU A 108 45.57 2.42 4.38
C LEU A 108 46.67 2.57 5.45
N ARG A 109 47.80 1.88 5.24
CA ARG A 109 49.15 2.49 5.14
C ARG A 109 50.22 1.41 4.98
N LEU A 110 50.76 1.39 3.76
CA LEU A 110 52.11 0.99 3.31
C LEU A 110 52.97 0.16 4.27
N GLY A 111 53.27 -1.06 3.82
CA GLY A 111 54.47 -1.80 4.21
C GLY A 111 54.16 -3.07 4.99
N GLU A 112 53.72 -4.12 4.31
CA GLU A 112 54.25 -5.48 4.47
C GLU A 112 53.53 -6.46 3.52
N ALA A 113 54.33 -7.35 2.93
CA ALA A 113 53.94 -8.24 1.86
C ALA A 113 53.00 -9.34 2.36
N PHE A 114 51.78 -9.41 1.82
CA PHE A 114 50.94 -10.60 1.93
C PHE A 114 50.99 -11.38 0.62
N VAL A 115 51.81 -12.44 0.62
CA VAL A 115 51.80 -13.50 -0.38
C VAL A 115 50.52 -14.31 -0.16
N GLY A 116 49.54 -14.15 -1.06
CA GLY A 116 48.27 -14.86 -0.99
C GLY A 116 47.64 -15.00 -2.37
N LYS A 117 47.87 -16.16 -2.98
CA LYS A 117 47.40 -16.64 -4.28
C LYS A 117 46.07 -16.04 -4.78
N GLY A 118 46.16 -15.36 -5.92
CA GLY A 118 45.34 -15.67 -7.09
C GLY A 118 43.97 -14.99 -7.20
N ILE A 119 43.94 -13.75 -7.70
CA ILE A 119 42.87 -13.28 -8.60
C ILE A 119 43.55 -12.54 -9.74
N ARG A 120 43.54 -13.14 -10.94
CA ARG A 120 44.05 -12.52 -12.17
C ARG A 120 43.09 -11.41 -12.57
N CYS A 121 43.51 -10.15 -12.46
CA CYS A 121 42.93 -9.09 -13.26
C CYS A 121 43.59 -9.14 -14.64
N LEU A 122 42.80 -9.54 -15.64
CA LEU A 122 43.18 -9.54 -17.04
C LEU A 122 43.66 -8.16 -17.46
N GLY A 123 44.93 -8.07 -17.87
CA GLY A 123 45.47 -6.91 -18.55
C GLY A 123 45.06 -6.91 -20.03
N LEU A 124 44.59 -5.77 -20.50
CA LEU A 124 44.65 -5.38 -21.90
C LEU A 124 45.47 -4.09 -21.95
N LEU A 125 46.76 -4.25 -22.23
CA LEU A 125 47.61 -3.21 -22.79
C LEU A 125 48.00 -3.66 -24.18
N SER A 126 47.68 -2.85 -25.18
CA SER A 126 48.26 -2.92 -26.51
C SER A 126 48.74 -1.52 -26.90
N ALA A 127 50.05 -1.46 -27.15
CA ALA A 127 50.88 -0.43 -27.80
C ALA A 127 51.00 0.94 -27.10
#